data_AF-A0A645J2G1-F1
#
_entry.id   AF-A0A645J2G1-F1
#
_cell.length_a   1.000
_cell.length_b   1.000
_cell.length_c   1.000
_cell.angle_alpha   90.00
_cell.angle_beta   90.00
_cell.angle_gamma   90.00
#
_symmetry.space_group_name_H-M   'P 1'
#
loop_
_entity.id
_entity.type
_entity.pdbx_description
1 polymer ?
#
loop_
_entity_poly.entity_id
_entity_poly.type
_entity_poly.pdbx_seq_one_letter_code
_entity_poly.pdbx_strand_id
1 'polypeptide(L)'
;MKLFGIPIPVSRAPAVLARAKNRFVAIGTVLRRGDRFEAILRELPKPASEYESDEELIQALTDVTEEFIRMAPDQYLWMYKRFQHIPPDADEATRKRYPSYARVPGASFFSLAARAKLRAEKNK
;
A
#
# COMPACT_ATOMS: atom_id res chain seq x y z
N MET A 1 1.12 -1.02 7.01
CA MET A 1 1.22 -2.14 6.04
C MET A 1 2.64 -2.20 5.53
N LYS A 2 3.13 -3.39 5.16
CA LYS A 2 4.49 -3.60 4.63
C LYS A 2 4.42 -4.24 3.25
N LEU A 3 5.26 -3.78 2.32
CA LEU A 3 5.50 -4.38 1.01
C LEU A 3 7.01 -4.55 0.83
N PHE A 4 7.45 -5.75 0.47
CA PHE A 4 8.86 -6.18 0.54
C PHE A 4 9.48 -5.94 1.93
N GLY A 5 8.65 -6.05 2.97
CA GLY A 5 9.02 -5.73 4.35
C GLY A 5 9.28 -4.24 4.63
N ILE A 6 8.98 -3.33 3.71
CA ILE A 6 9.10 -1.87 3.88
C ILE A 6 7.72 -1.29 4.21
N PRO A 7 7.57 -0.51 5.29
CA PRO A 7 6.31 0.14 5.60
C PRO A 7 5.84 1.08 4.48
N ILE A 8 4.59 0.95 4.06
CA ILE A 8 4.00 1.83 3.03
C ILE A 8 2.60 2.29 3.44
N PRO A 9 2.20 3.50 3.01
CA PRO A 9 0.81 3.90 3.07
C PRO A 9 -0.01 3.12 2.04
N VAL A 10 -1.15 2.58 2.47
CA VAL A 10 -2.10 1.84 1.62
C VAL A 10 -3.51 2.33 1.95
N SER A 11 -4.39 2.37 0.95
CA SER A 11 -5.79 2.70 1.17
C SER A 11 -6.48 1.64 2.02
N ARG A 12 -7.28 2.08 3.00
CA ARG A 12 -8.15 1.20 3.81
C ARG A 12 -9.47 0.85 3.12
N ALA A 13 -9.79 1.48 1.98
CA ALA A 13 -11.07 1.33 1.32
C ALA A 13 -11.48 -0.13 1.03
N PRO A 14 -10.58 -1.03 0.58
CA PRO A 14 -10.95 -2.44 0.35
C PRO A 14 -11.45 -3.13 1.62
N ALA A 15 -10.76 -2.94 2.76
CA ALA A 15 -11.16 -3.53 4.03
C ALA A 15 -12.50 -2.98 4.52
N VAL A 16 -12.67 -1.65 4.47
CA VAL A 16 -13.91 -0.99 4.89
C VAL A 16 -15.11 -1.51 4.09
N LEU A 17 -14.99 -1.58 2.76
CA LEU A 17 -16.07 -2.07 1.89
C LEU A 17 -16.37 -3.56 2.10
N ALA A 18 -15.33 -4.38 2.22
CA ALA A 18 -15.47 -5.83 2.42
C ALA A 18 -16.17 -6.13 3.75
N ARG A 19 -15.72 -5.50 4.84
CA ARG A 19 -16.23 -5.76 6.20
C ARG A 19 -17.64 -5.19 6.40
N ALA A 20 -17.96 -4.03 5.83
CA ALA A 20 -19.28 -3.42 5.96
C ALA A 20 -20.42 -4.29 5.42
N LYS A 21 -20.14 -5.22 4.48
CA LYS A 21 -21.13 -6.08 3.84
C LYS A 21 -20.76 -7.57 3.93
N ASN A 22 -19.80 -7.92 4.79
CA ASN A 22 -19.21 -9.26 4.92
C ASN A 22 -18.97 -9.95 3.57
N ARG A 23 -18.30 -9.24 2.66
CA ARG A 23 -18.07 -9.72 1.29
C ARG A 23 -16.79 -10.49 1.18
N PHE A 24 -16.83 -11.46 0.28
CA PHE A 24 -15.65 -12.11 -0.22
C PHE A 24 -14.73 -11.11 -0.93
N VAL A 25 -13.42 -11.28 -0.79
CA VAL A 25 -12.42 -10.42 -1.43
C VAL A 25 -11.48 -11.30 -2.26
N ALA A 26 -11.45 -11.02 -3.56
CA ALA A 26 -10.47 -11.56 -4.48
C ALA A 26 -9.62 -10.40 -5.02
N ILE A 27 -8.35 -10.68 -5.30
CA ILE A 27 -7.45 -9.76 -5.98
C ILE A 27 -6.86 -10.46 -7.20
N GLY A 28 -6.83 -9.75 -8.32
CA GLY A 28 -6.35 -10.28 -9.58
C GLY A 28 -5.22 -9.46 -10.16
N THR A 29 -4.40 -10.13 -10.98
CA THR A 29 -3.42 -9.52 -11.87
C THR A 29 -3.55 -10.12 -13.26
N VAL A 30 -2.99 -9.44 -14.25
CA VAL A 30 -2.85 -9.97 -15.61
C VAL A 30 -1.38 -9.86 -16.00
N LEU A 31 -0.78 -10.98 -16.37
CA LEU A 31 0.62 -11.06 -16.78
C LEU A 31 0.71 -11.28 -18.28
N ARG A 32 1.63 -10.58 -18.95
CA ARG A 32 1.97 -10.86 -20.35
C ARG A 32 2.90 -12.06 -20.44
N ARG A 33 2.56 -13.02 -21.30
CA ARG A 33 3.34 -14.23 -21.61
C ARG A 33 3.53 -14.31 -23.12
N GLY A 34 4.62 -13.72 -23.62
CA GLY A 34 4.87 -13.62 -25.07
C GLY A 34 3.80 -12.79 -25.79
N ASP A 35 3.03 -13.43 -26.66
CA ASP A 35 1.92 -12.86 -27.42
C ASP A 35 0.54 -12.98 -26.72
N ARG A 36 0.50 -13.58 -25.53
CA ARG A 36 -0.73 -13.83 -24.76
C ARG A 36 -0.74 -13.10 -23.42
N PHE A 37 -1.92 -13.08 -22.80
CA PHE A 37 -2.14 -12.62 -21.45
C PHE A 37 -2.68 -13.76 -20.58
N GLU A 38 -2.15 -13.85 -19.37
CA GLU A 38 -2.55 -14.80 -18.34
C GLU A 38 -3.21 -14.03 -17.20
N ALA A 39 -4.51 -14.24 -16.99
CA ALA A 39 -5.24 -13.65 -15.88
C ALA A 39 -5.14 -14.57 -14.66
N ILE A 40 -4.71 -14.01 -13.53
CA ILE A 40 -4.53 -14.75 -12.28
C ILE A 40 -5.41 -14.09 -11.24
N LEU A 41 -6.29 -14.87 -10.62
CA LEU A 41 -7.09 -14.46 -9.48
C LEU A 41 -6.61 -15.18 -8.22
N ARG A 42 -6.59 -14.46 -7.11
CA ARG A 42 -6.29 -14.99 -5.78
C ARG A 42 -7.37 -14.60 -4.82
N GLU A 43 -7.77 -15.59 -4.05
CA GLU A 43 -8.69 -15.48 -2.95
C GLU A 43 -7.91 -15.19 -1.67
N LEU A 44 -8.45 -14.33 -0.80
CA LEU A 44 -7.90 -14.19 0.54
C LEU A 44 -8.16 -15.48 1.35
N PRO A 45 -7.24 -15.89 2.25
CA PRO A 45 -7.31 -17.20 2.93
C PRO A 45 -8.50 -17.39 3.87
N LYS A 46 -9.14 -16.29 4.29
CA LYS A 46 -10.32 -16.30 5.16
C LYS A 46 -11.29 -15.17 4.78
N PRO A 47 -12.59 -15.29 5.12
CA PRO A 47 -13.59 -14.23 4.95
C PRO A 47 -13.22 -12.91 5.63
N ALA A 48 -13.75 -11.80 5.12
CA ALA A 48 -13.48 -10.46 5.64
C ALA A 48 -13.82 -10.28 7.13
N SER A 49 -14.84 -10.99 7.64
CA SER A 49 -15.25 -10.98 9.06
C SER A 49 -14.25 -11.65 10.00
N GLU A 50 -13.40 -12.54 9.50
CA GLU A 50 -12.45 -13.33 10.31
C GLU A 50 -11.08 -12.65 10.45
N TYR A 51 -10.88 -11.51 9.79
CA TYR A 51 -9.77 -10.61 10.11
C TYR A 51 -10.11 -9.79 11.35
N GLU A 52 -9.14 -9.66 12.25
CA GLU A 52 -9.25 -8.91 13.51
C GLU A 52 -9.42 -7.40 13.23
N SER A 53 -8.77 -6.90 12.18
CA SER A 53 -8.73 -5.48 11.85
C SER A 53 -8.72 -5.23 10.34
N ASP A 54 -8.98 -3.97 9.95
CA ASP A 54 -8.79 -3.52 8.58
C ASP A 54 -7.33 -3.69 8.16
N GLU A 55 -6.42 -3.39 9.08
CA GLU A 55 -4.98 -3.50 8.91
C GLU A 55 -4.56 -4.93 8.56
N GLU A 56 -5.07 -5.94 9.26
CA GLU A 56 -4.76 -7.35 8.97
C GLU A 56 -5.24 -7.75 7.56
N LEU A 57 -6.46 -7.35 7.19
CA LEU A 57 -7.02 -7.63 5.86
C LEU A 57 -6.22 -6.94 4.75
N ILE A 58 -5.89 -5.65 4.92
CA ILE A 58 -5.09 -4.91 3.94
C ILE A 58 -3.67 -5.50 3.85
N GLN A 59 -3.10 -6.00 4.95
CA GLN A 59 -1.80 -6.67 4.89
C GLN A 59 -1.88 -7.95 4.05
N ALA A 60 -2.91 -8.79 4.24
CA ALA A 60 -3.11 -9.97 3.41
C ALA A 60 -3.25 -9.64 1.91
N LEU A 61 -3.97 -8.56 1.56
CA LEU A 61 -4.03 -8.08 0.18
C LEU A 61 -2.67 -7.59 -0.34
N THR A 62 -1.88 -6.96 0.53
CA THR A 62 -0.55 -6.47 0.19
C THR A 62 0.42 -7.63 -0.04
N ASP A 63 0.30 -8.71 0.72
CA ASP A 63 1.13 -9.91 0.58
C ASP A 63 0.86 -10.61 -0.77
N VAL A 64 -0.41 -10.74 -1.16
CA VAL A 64 -0.77 -11.26 -2.49
C VAL A 64 -0.30 -10.34 -3.62
N THR A 65 -0.37 -9.02 -3.41
CA THR A 65 0.21 -8.05 -4.36
C THR A 65 1.72 -8.26 -4.49
N GLU A 66 2.42 -8.51 -3.38
CA GLU A 66 3.86 -8.81 -3.39
C GLU A 66 4.15 -10.09 -4.18
N GLU A 67 3.38 -11.15 -3.99
CA GLU A 67 3.46 -12.40 -4.75
C GLU A 67 3.37 -12.11 -6.26
N PHE A 68 2.36 -11.35 -6.70
CA PHE A 68 2.19 -10.99 -8.10
C PHE A 68 3.36 -10.18 -8.67
N ILE A 69 3.91 -9.24 -7.90
CA ILE A 69 5.08 -8.49 -8.34
C ILE A 69 6.29 -9.42 -8.47
N ARG A 70 6.46 -10.38 -7.55
CA ARG A 70 7.57 -11.35 -7.61
C ARG A 70 7.46 -12.29 -8.81
N MET A 71 6.26 -12.57 -9.31
CA MET A 71 6.06 -13.41 -10.51
C MET A 71 6.54 -12.74 -11.81
N ALA A 72 6.47 -11.41 -11.90
CA ALA A 72 6.83 -10.65 -13.10
C ALA A 72 7.27 -9.22 -12.71
N PRO A 73 8.43 -9.07 -12.04
CA PRO A 73 8.86 -7.78 -11.50
C PRO A 73 9.07 -6.74 -12.59
N ASP A 74 9.50 -7.14 -13.79
CA ASP A 74 9.66 -6.29 -14.96
C ASP A 74 8.34 -5.68 -15.48
N GLN A 75 7.20 -6.32 -15.19
CA GLN A 75 5.87 -5.85 -15.62
C GLN A 75 5.19 -4.92 -14.61
N TYR A 76 5.74 -4.76 -13.40
CA TYR A 76 5.20 -3.83 -12.42
C TYR A 76 5.50 -2.38 -12.79
N LEU A 77 4.53 -1.49 -12.58
CA LEU A 77 4.65 -0.05 -12.89
C LEU A 77 5.51 0.69 -11.85
N TRP A 78 6.82 0.43 -11.84
CA TRP A 78 7.79 1.02 -10.90
C TRP A 78 7.91 2.55 -10.95
N MET A 79 7.40 3.18 -12.02
CA MET A 79 7.32 4.64 -12.12
C MET A 79 6.46 5.26 -11.00
N TYR A 80 5.47 4.52 -10.47
CA TYR A 80 4.72 4.97 -9.31
C TYR A 80 5.61 4.93 -8.06
N LYS A 81 5.83 6.09 -7.41
CA LYS A 81 6.67 6.23 -6.21
C LYS A 81 6.01 5.65 -4.94
N ARG A 82 5.73 4.34 -4.94
CA ARG A 82 5.06 3.61 -3.86
C ARG A 82 5.72 3.83 -2.49
N PHE A 83 7.05 3.79 -2.46
CA PHE A 83 7.87 3.94 -1.24
C PHE A 83 8.23 5.40 -0.92
N GLN A 84 7.44 6.40 -1.36
CA GLN A 84 7.81 7.81 -1.20
C GLN A 84 7.80 8.28 0.27
N HIS A 85 7.00 7.66 1.13
CA HIS A 85 6.71 8.17 2.47
C HIS A 85 7.32 7.26 3.53
N ILE A 86 8.35 7.79 4.20
CA ILE A 86 9.00 7.16 5.35
C ILE A 86 8.21 7.52 6.61
N PRO A 87 7.80 6.56 7.46
CA PRO A 87 7.19 6.85 8.75
C PRO A 87 8.09 7.77 9.61
N PRO A 88 7.55 8.83 10.23
CA PRO A 88 8.36 9.76 11.04
C PRO A 88 9.12 9.08 12.20
N ASP A 89 8.57 7.99 12.71
CA ASP A 89 9.03 7.16 13.82
C ASP A 89 9.87 5.95 13.38
N ALA A 90 10.14 5.77 12.09
CA ALA A 90 10.98 4.67 11.61
C ALA A 90 12.41 4.77 12.15
N ASP A 91 13.00 3.63 12.55
CA ASP A 91 14.40 3.52 12.97
C ASP A 91 15.39 3.69 11.80
N GLU A 92 16.67 3.84 12.12
CA GLU A 92 17.71 4.07 11.10
C GLU A 92 17.85 2.89 10.13
N ALA A 93 17.74 1.66 10.64
CA ALA A 93 17.82 0.44 9.83
C ALA A 93 16.70 0.38 8.78
N THR A 94 15.47 0.71 9.17
CA THR A 94 14.31 0.75 8.28
C THR A 94 14.44 1.90 7.28
N ARG A 95 14.89 3.09 7.73
CA ARG A 95 15.12 4.25 6.85
C ARG A 95 16.08 3.93 5.71
N LYS A 96 17.16 3.19 5.97
CA LYS A 96 18.15 2.78 4.96
C LYS A 96 17.60 1.86 3.88
N ARG A 97 16.46 1.21 4.11
CA ARG A 97 15.82 0.31 3.13
C ARG A 97 14.97 1.05 2.10
N TYR A 98 14.64 2.33 2.32
CA TYR A 98 13.84 3.11 1.37
C TYR A 98 14.67 3.57 0.16
N PRO A 99 14.04 3.71 -1.03
CA PRO A 99 14.71 4.32 -2.19
C PRO A 99 15.13 5.77 -1.94
N SER A 100 16.12 6.24 -2.70
CA SER A 100 16.69 7.60 -2.58
C SER A 100 15.68 8.75 -2.73
N TYR A 101 14.55 8.52 -3.40
CA TYR A 101 13.49 9.53 -3.57
C TYR A 101 12.54 9.65 -2.36
N ALA A 102 12.65 8.73 -1.40
CA ALA A 102 11.76 8.70 -0.24
C ALA A 102 12.06 9.84 0.72
N ARG A 103 11.03 10.32 1.41
CA ARG A 103 11.14 11.41 2.38
C ARG A 103 10.21 11.20 3.56
N VAL A 104 10.61 11.72 4.72
CA VAL A 104 9.70 11.84 5.86
C VAL A 104 8.70 12.95 5.52
N PRO A 105 7.39 12.65 5.45
CA PRO A 105 6.37 13.66 5.18
C PRO A 105 6.24 14.63 6.36
N GLY A 106 6.09 15.93 6.07
CA GLY A 106 5.86 16.95 7.10
C GLY A 106 4.46 16.86 7.73
N ALA A 107 4.26 17.54 8.86
CA ALA A 107 3.01 17.49 9.64
C ALA A 107 1.73 17.80 8.84
N SER A 108 1.81 18.66 7.83
CA SER A 108 0.71 18.93 6.88
C SER A 108 0.17 17.69 6.17
N PHE A 109 1.00 16.67 5.99
CA PHE A 109 0.57 15.45 5.31
C PHE A 109 -0.52 14.72 6.11
N PHE A 110 -0.40 14.73 7.44
CA PHE A 110 -1.26 13.99 8.36
C PHE A 110 -2.44 14.81 8.90
N SER A 111 -2.37 16.15 8.86
CA SER A 111 -3.39 17.01 9.46
C SER A 111 -3.83 18.15 8.53
N LEU A 112 -5.14 18.27 8.34
CA LEU A 112 -5.75 19.39 7.64
C LEU A 112 -5.56 20.71 8.39
N ALA A 113 -5.59 20.68 9.72
CA ALA A 113 -5.31 21.86 10.55
C ALA A 113 -3.85 22.33 10.36
N ALA A 114 -2.89 21.40 10.34
CA ALA A 114 -1.49 21.72 10.06
C ALA A 114 -1.30 22.27 8.63
N ARG A 115 -2.03 21.75 7.64
CA ARG A 115 -2.07 22.33 6.27
C ARG A 115 -2.59 23.75 6.24
N ALA A 116 -3.69 24.02 6.96
CA ALA A 116 -4.28 25.35 7.02
C ALA A 116 -3.32 26.37 7.65
N LYS A 117 -2.65 26.00 8.75
CA LYS A 117 -1.65 26.83 9.41
C LYS A 117 -0.47 27.19 8.49
N LEU A 118 0.11 26.20 7.81
CA LEU A 118 1.20 26.43 6.85
C LEU A 118 0.81 27.33 5.67
N ARG A 119 -0.45 27.28 5.22
CA ARG A 119 -0.95 28.19 4.18
C ARG A 119 -1.08 29.62 4.70
N ALA A 120 -1.56 29.81 5.93
CA ALA A 120 -1.69 31.13 6.54
C ALA A 120 -0.32 31.80 6.78
N GLU A 121 0.70 31.03 7.14
CA GLU A 121 2.08 31.51 7.32
C GLU A 121 2.76 31.92 6.00
N LYS A 122 2.42 31.26 4.89
CA LYS A 122 2.95 31.61 3.55
C LYS A 122 2.34 32.86 2.91
N ASN A 123 1.20 33.31 3.41
CA ASN A 123 0.48 34.48 2.87
C ASN A 123 0.73 35.76 3.70
N LYS A 124 1.64 35.70 4.68
CA LYS A 124 2.20 36.86 5.39
C LYS A 124 3.57 37.19 4.82
#